data_AF-A0A963M8F1-F1
#
_entry.id   AF-A0A963M8F1-F1
#
_cell.length_a   1.000
_cell.length_b   1.000
_cell.length_c   1.000
_cell.angle_alpha   90.00
_cell.angle_beta   90.00
_cell.angle_gamma   90.00
#
_symmetry.space_group_name_H-M   'P 1'
#
loop_
_entity.id
_entity.type
_entity.pdbx_description
1 polymer ?
#
loop_
_entity_poly.entity_id
_entity_poly.type
_entity_poly.pdbx_seq_one_letter_code
_entity_poly.pdbx_strand_id
1 'polypeptide(L)' 'MKILLPVDGSEAALHAVRHALALVREGLGASFVLVNVQSPANLYEAMTAHDPD' A
#
# COMPACT_ATOMS: atom_id res chain seq x y z
N MET A 1 -6.20 -15.79 -8.20
CA MET A 1 -7.14 -14.66 -7.96
C MET A 1 -6.35 -13.39 -7.68
N LYS A 2 -6.79 -12.20 -8.15
CA LYS A 2 -6.08 -10.93 -7.92
C LYS A 2 -6.91 -10.03 -6.99
N ILE A 3 -6.35 -9.68 -5.83
CA ILE A 3 -7.03 -8.97 -4.74
C ILE A 3 -6.38 -7.60 -4.55
N LEU A 4 -7.18 -6.53 -4.50
CA LEU A 4 -6.69 -5.21 -4.14
C LEU A 4 -6.64 -5.07 -2.62
N LEU A 5 -5.49 -4.63 -2.10
CA LEU A 5 -5.23 -4.47 -0.67
C LEU A 5 -4.80 -3.01 -0.40
N PRO A 6 -5.64 -2.21 0.27
CA PRO A 6 -5.30 -0.82 0.58
C PRO A 6 -4.22 -0.74 1.67
N VAL A 7 -3.32 0.23 1.53
CA VAL A 7 -2.28 0.56 2.51
C VAL A 7 -2.21 2.07 2.70
N ASP A 8 -2.05 2.52 3.95
CA ASP A 8 -2.06 3.93 4.34
C ASP A 8 -0.97 4.29 5.37
N GLY A 9 -0.04 3.36 5.64
CA GLY A 9 1.03 3.53 6.63
C GLY A 9 0.61 3.23 8.08
N SER A 10 -0.66 2.88 8.33
CA SER A 10 -1.12 2.47 9.66
C SER A 10 -0.66 1.05 10.03
N GLU A 11 -0.60 0.77 11.33
CA GLU A 11 -0.38 -0.59 11.85
C GLU A 11 -1.47 -1.57 11.38
N ALA A 12 -2.71 -1.09 11.21
CA ALA A 12 -3.81 -1.90 10.71
C ALA A 12 -3.57 -2.36 9.26
N ALA A 13 -3.11 -1.44 8.40
CA ALA A 13 -2.73 -1.78 7.03
C ALA A 13 -1.55 -2.78 7.00
N LEU A 14 -0.54 -2.58 7.86
CA LEU A 14 0.58 -3.51 7.97
C LEU A 14 0.13 -4.90 8.44
N HIS A 15 -0.76 -4.97 9.42
CA HIS A 15 -1.37 -6.23 9.87
C HIS A 15 -2.13 -6.93 8.73
N ALA A 16 -2.90 -6.19 7.93
CA ALA A 16 -3.61 -6.73 6.78
C ALA A 16 -2.66 -7.34 5.72
N VAL A 17 -1.52 -6.68 5.45
CA VAL A 17 -0.48 -7.22 4.56
C VAL A 17 0.13 -8.50 5.13
N ARG A 18 0.47 -8.53 6.42
CA ARG A 18 1.01 -9.74 7.07
C ARG A 18 0.01 -10.89 7.03
N HIS A 19 -1.27 -10.60 7.24
CA HIS A 19 -2.34 -11.60 7.15
C HIS A 19 -2.49 -12.14 5.72
N ALA A 20 -2.49 -11.27 4.69
CA ALA A 20 -2.53 -11.69 3.30
C ALA A 20 -1.37 -12.64 2.93
N LEU A 21 -0.15 -12.34 3.42
CA LEU A 21 1.01 -13.21 3.23
C LEU A 21 0.86 -14.55 3.96
N ALA A 22 0.30 -14.57 5.17
CA ALA A 22 0.02 -15.80 5.89
C ALA A 22 -0.95 -16.70 5.11
N LEU A 23 -2.03 -16.14 4.56
CA LEU A 23 -2.99 -16.89 3.75
C LEU A 23 -2.34 -17.53 2.52
N VAL A 24 -1.44 -16.83 1.83
CA VAL A 24 -0.70 -17.41 0.69
C VAL A 24 0.19 -18.56 1.14
N ARG A 25 0.87 -18.42 2.28
CA ARG A 25 1.69 -19.49 2.87
C ARG A 25 0.85 -20.70 3.30
N GLU A 26 -0.41 -20.49 3.66
CA GLU A 26 -1.39 -21.53 3.99
C GLU A 26 -2.05 -22.15 2.75
N GLY A 27 -1.67 -21.72 1.54
CA GLY A 27 -2.10 -22.33 0.28
C GLY A 27 -3.14 -21.52 -0.48
N LEU A 28 -3.47 -20.30 -0.05
CA LEU A 28 -4.33 -19.41 -0.84
C LEU A 28 -3.64 -19.05 -2.17
N GLY A 29 -4.21 -19.53 -3.28
CA GLY A 29 -3.78 -19.20 -4.65
C GLY A 29 -4.17 -17.77 -5.09
N ALA A 30 -3.63 -16.76 -4.41
CA ALA A 30 -3.91 -15.36 -4.66
C ALA A 30 -2.65 -14.52 -4.93
N SER A 31 -2.82 -13.47 -5.72
CA SER A 31 -1.88 -12.36 -5.86
C SER A 31 -2.56 -11.07 -5.38
N PHE A 32 -1.76 -10.16 -4.82
CA PHE A 32 -2.26 -8.92 -4.23
C PHE A 32 -1.73 -7.71 -4.99
N VAL A 33 -2.58 -6.70 -5.15
CA VAL A 33 -2.20 -5.36 -5.61
C VAL A 33 -2.28 -4.45 -4.40
N LEU A 34 -1.14 -3.93 -3.97
CA LEU A 34 -1.11 -2.92 -2.91
C LEU A 34 -1.50 -1.58 -3.53
N VAL A 35 -2.49 -0.91 -2.95
CA VAL A 35 -2.88 0.44 -3.35
C VAL A 35 -2.74 1.39 -2.18
N ASN A 36 -2.04 2.48 -2.41
CA ASN A 36 -2.02 3.62 -1.51
C ASN A 36 -2.67 4.79 -2.23
N VAL A 37 -3.69 5.40 -1.62
CA VAL A 37 -4.33 6.60 -2.16
C VAL A 37 -3.72 7.80 -1.45
N GLN A 38 -2.97 8.60 -2.20
CA GLN A 38 -2.40 9.83 -1.70
C GLN A 38 -3.24 11.00 -2.20
N SER A 39 -3.58 11.91 -1.29
CA SER A 39 -4.12 13.22 -1.69
C SER A 39 -3.09 13.93 -2.57
N PRO A 40 -3.53 14.74 -3.56
CA PRO A 40 -2.61 15.57 -4.31
C PRO A 40 -1.82 16.47 -3.34
N ALA A 41 -0.53 16.66 -3.63
CA ALA A 41 0.30 17.59 -2.89
C ALA A 41 -0.32 19.00 -2.94
N ASN A 42 -0.19 19.76 -1.85
CA ASN A 42 -0.56 21.17 -1.87
C ASN A 42 0.48 21.99 -2.67
N LEU A 43 0.13 23.24 -3.04
CA LEU A 43 1.01 24.09 -3.86
C LEU A 43 2.38 24.32 -3.22
N TYR A 44 2.44 24.48 -1.89
CA TYR A 44 3.69 24.70 -1.19
C TYR A 44 4.58 23.47 -1.22
N GLU A 45 4.03 22.29 -0.97
CA GLU A 45 4.71 20.99 -1.09
C GLU A 45 5.23 20.76 -2.50
N ALA A 46 4.43 21.08 -3.53
CA ALA A 46 4.85 20.96 -4.92
C ALA A 46 6.02 21.89 -5.28
N MET A 47 6.06 23.10 -4.70
CA MET A 47 7.15 24.07 -4.95
C MET A 47 8.41 23.83 -4.11
N THR A 48 8.29 23.11 -3.00
CA THR A 48 9.41 22.84 -2.08
C THR A 48 9.95 21.42 -2.17
N ALA A 49 9.25 20.53 -2.88
CA ALA A 49 9.75 19.21 -3.24
C ALA A 49 11.09 19.38 -3.99
N HIS A 50 12.16 18.86 -3.40
CA HIS A 50 13.40 18.68 -4.13
C HIS A 50 13.21 17.57 -5.15
N ASP A 51 13.76 17.75 -6.35
CA ASP A 51 13.82 16.67 -7.33
C ASP A 51 14.53 15.46 -6.68
N PRO A 52 13.89 14.28 -6.67
CA PRO A 52 14.52 13.07 -6.19
C PRO A 52 15.44 12.55 -7.30
N ASP A 53 16.65 13.09 -7.36
CA ASP A 53 17.77 12.43 -8.06
C ASP A 53 18.15 11.12 -7.36
#